data_AF-A0A538KXA9-F1
#
_entry.id   AF-A0A538KXA9-F1
#
_cell.length_a   1.000
_cell.length_b   1.000
_cell.length_c   1.000
_cell.angle_alpha   90.00
_cell.angle_beta   90.00
_cell.angle_gamma   90.00
#
_symmetry.space_group_name_H-M   'P 1'
#
loop_
_entity.id
_entity.type
_entity.pdbx_description
1 polymer ?
#
loop_
_entity_poly.entity_id
_entity_poly.type
_entity_poly.pdbx_seq_one_letter_code
_entity_poly.pdbx_strand_id
1 'polypeptide(L)' 'MSGFAIDPCDQCEELLQPFLDRDLSEEERMIAEDHLTGCEYCRRRYRFEEQLRRFVRQAVVEPMSPELKTKLAELRTPLI' A
#
# COMPACT_ATOMS: atom_id res chain seq x y z
N MET A 1 13.59 23.76 -26.20
CA MET A 1 13.61 24.53 -24.94
C MET A 1 12.18 24.68 -24.45
N SER A 2 11.72 23.78 -23.57
CA SER A 2 10.51 23.95 -22.77
C SER A 2 10.83 23.33 -21.41
N GLY A 3 11.42 24.14 -20.53
CA GLY A 3 11.87 23.71 -19.22
C GLY A 3 10.71 23.42 -18.27
N PHE A 4 10.91 22.42 -17.41
CA PHE A 4 10.23 22.21 -16.13
C PHE A 4 8.71 21.97 -16.14
N ALA A 5 8.14 21.30 -17.14
CA ALA A 5 6.87 20.61 -16.93
C ALA A 5 7.20 19.25 -16.28
N ILE A 6 6.87 19.09 -14.99
CA ILE A 6 6.89 17.78 -14.33
C ILE A 6 5.92 16.88 -15.13
N ASP A 7 6.39 15.70 -15.56
CA ASP A 7 5.51 14.74 -16.22
C ASP A 7 4.43 14.32 -15.22
N PRO A 8 3.13 14.49 -15.53
CA PRO A 8 2.05 14.05 -14.65
C PRO A 8 2.15 12.57 -14.27
N CYS A 9 2.76 11.74 -15.12
CA CYS A 9 3.03 10.33 -14.80
C CYS A 9 4.11 10.17 -13.73
N ASP A 10 5.19 10.95 -13.78
CA ASP A 10 6.25 10.92 -12.78
C ASP A 10 5.71 11.37 -11.42
N GLN A 11 4.91 12.44 -11.40
CA GLN A 11 4.24 12.89 -10.18
C GLN A 11 3.26 11.83 -9.63
N CYS A 12 2.49 11.17 -10.52
CA CYS A 12 1.60 10.08 -10.11
C CYS A 12 2.38 8.88 -9.55
N GLU A 13 3.57 8.60 -10.06
CA GLU A 13 4.43 7.52 -9.57
C GLU A 13 4.93 7.79 -8.14
N GLU A 14 5.28 9.03 -7.82
CA GLU A 14 5.65 9.45 -6.46
C GLU A 14 4.46 9.36 -5.48
N LEU A 15 3.27 9.75 -5.92
CA LEU A 15 2.05 9.71 -5.09
C LEU A 15 1.45 8.30 -4.94
N LEU A 16 1.88 7.32 -5.75
CA LEU A 16 1.24 6.00 -5.82
C LEU A 16 1.31 5.22 -4.51
N GLN A 17 2.47 5.22 -3.84
CA GLN A 17 2.65 4.48 -2.59
C GLN A 17 1.81 5.10 -1.45
N PRO A 18 1.92 6.41 -1.16
CA PRO A 18 1.05 7.06 -0.18
C PRO A 18 -0.45 6.93 -0.49
N PHE A 19 -0.84 6.96 -1.77
CA PHE A 19 -2.23 6.73 -2.19
C PHE A 19 -2.73 5.33 -1.78
N LEU A 20 -1.92 4.30 -2.01
CA LEU A 20 -2.22 2.91 -1.60
C LEU A 20 -2.21 2.72 -0.08
N ASP A 21 -1.37 3.50 0.63
CA ASP A 21 -1.27 3.49 2.09
C ASP A 21 -2.34 4.35 2.78
N ARG A 22 -3.13 5.11 2.01
CA ARG A 22 -4.13 6.08 2.50
C ARG A 22 -3.52 7.18 3.36
N ASP A 23 -2.31 7.61 3.01
CA ASP A 23 -1.52 8.61 3.73
C ASP A 23 -1.41 9.95 2.97
N LEU A 24 -2.24 10.15 1.94
CA LEU A 24 -2.31 11.41 1.21
C LEU A 24 -3.27 12.40 1.86
N SER A 25 -2.96 13.70 1.70
CA SER A 25 -3.94 14.76 1.86
C SER A 25 -5.08 14.64 0.84
N GLU A 26 -6.19 15.33 1.09
CA GLU A 26 -7.33 15.32 0.16
C GLU A 26 -6.94 15.93 -1.20
N GLU A 27 -6.13 16.99 -1.19
CA GLU A 27 -5.64 17.63 -2.41
C GLU A 27 -4.78 16.68 -3.26
N GLU A 28 -3.83 15.98 -2.63
CA GLU A 28 -2.98 15.01 -3.33
C GLU A 28 -3.77 13.81 -3.82
N ARG A 29 -4.76 13.36 -3.04
CA ARG A 29 -5.67 12.28 -3.43
C ARG A 29 -6.44 12.63 -4.69
N MET A 30 -6.99 13.84 -4.78
CA MET A 30 -7.70 14.30 -5.98
C MET A 30 -6.78 14.36 -7.20
N ILE A 31 -5.53 14.82 -7.04
CA ILE A 31 -4.55 14.86 -8.14
C ILE A 31 -4.25 13.45 -8.66
N ALA A 32 -4.03 12.49 -7.76
CA ALA A 32 -3.80 11.10 -8.13
C ALA A 32 -5.04 10.47 -8.82
N GLU A 33 -6.24 10.70 -8.29
CA GLU A 33 -7.50 10.18 -8.85
C GLU A 33 -7.81 10.72 -10.24
N ASP A 34 -7.58 12.02 -10.47
CA ASP A 34 -7.73 12.65 -11.79
C ASP A 34 -6.79 12.00 -12.82
N HIS A 35 -5.51 11.85 -12.45
CA HIS A 35 -4.54 11.21 -13.33
C HIS A 35 -4.87 9.74 -13.61
N LEU A 36 -5.24 8.95 -12.59
CA LEU A 36 -5.59 7.54 -12.75
C LEU A 36 -6.86 7.33 -13.59
N THR A 37 -7.74 8.34 -13.64
CA THR A 37 -8.92 8.34 -14.51
C THR A 37 -8.51 8.52 -15.98
N GLY A 38 -7.58 9.43 -16.27
CA GLY A 38 -7.12 9.77 -17.62
C GLY A 38 -6.01 8.90 -18.20
N CYS A 39 -5.19 8.24 -17.37
CA CYS A 39 -3.98 7.54 -17.79
C CYS A 39 -4.09 6.01 -17.64
N GLU A 40 -4.21 5.29 -18.76
CA GLU A 40 -4.25 3.82 -18.74
C GLU A 40 -2.99 3.18 -18.15
N TYR A 41 -1.82 3.75 -18.43
CA TYR A 41 -0.54 3.20 -18.01
C TYR A 41 -0.41 3.21 -16.48
N CYS A 42 -0.61 4.38 -15.86
CA CYS A 42 -0.58 4.52 -14.40
C CYS A 42 -1.68 3.69 -13.73
N ARG A 43 -2.87 3.60 -14.33
CA ARG A 43 -3.95 2.74 -13.83
C ARG A 43 -3.60 1.25 -13.81
N ARG A 44 -2.86 0.75 -14.81
CA ARG A 44 -2.39 -0.65 -14.81
C ARG A 44 -1.37 -0.89 -13.69
N ARG A 45 -0.45 0.05 -13.48
CA ARG A 45 0.53 -0.02 -12.38
C ARG A 45 -0.14 -0.02 -11.01
N TYR A 46 -1.11 0.87 -10.80
CA TYR A 46 -1.92 0.89 -9.57
C TYR A 46 -2.58 -0.47 -9.30
N ARG A 47 -3.26 -1.05 -10.30
CA ARG A 47 -3.91 -2.36 -10.15
C ARG A 47 -2.92 -3.48 -9.84
N PHE A 48 -1.74 -3.44 -10.45
CA PHE A 48 -0.68 -4.40 -10.16
C PHE A 48 -0.22 -4.32 -8.71
N GLU A 49 0.10 -3.12 -8.22
CA GLU A 49 0.52 -2.88 -6.84
C GLU A 49 -0.56 -3.28 -5.83
N GLU A 50 -1.84 -2.94 -6.10
CA GLU A 50 -2.95 -3.36 -5.25
C GLU A 50 -3.04 -4.89 -5.14
N GLN A 51 -2.93 -5.60 -6.27
CA GLN A 51 -2.94 -7.06 -6.29
C GLN A 51 -1.73 -7.66 -5.58
N LEU A 52 -0.54 -7.08 -5.77
CA LEU A 52 0.68 -7.50 -5.09
C LEU A 52 0.54 -7.38 -3.57
N ARG A 53 0.05 -6.24 -3.08
CA ARG A 53 -0.20 -6.03 -1.64
C ARG A 53 -1.19 -7.04 -1.06
N ARG A 54 -2.25 -7.39 -1.80
CA ARG A 54 -3.19 -8.45 -1.41
C ARG A 54 -2.51 -9.82 -1.34
N PHE A 55 -1.69 -10.15 -2.33
CA PHE A 55 -0.95 -11.41 -2.37
C PHE A 55 0.06 -11.52 -1.23
N VAL A 56 0.89 -10.49 -1.01
CA VAL A 56 1.85 -10.42 0.10
C VAL A 56 1.12 -10.62 1.42
N ARG A 57 0.00 -9.91 1.64
CA ARG A 57 -0.80 -10.06 2.87
C ARG A 57 -1.22 -11.50 3.11
N GLN A 58 -1.63 -12.24 2.08
CA GLN A 58 -2.00 -13.65 2.21
C GLN A 58 -0.79 -14.54 2.48
N ALA A 59 0.31 -14.31 1.77
CA ALA A 59 1.52 -15.11 1.87
C ALA A 59 2.22 -14.99 3.25
N VAL A 60 2.13 -13.82 3.89
CA VAL A 60 2.75 -13.58 5.21
C VAL A 60 1.90 -14.07 6.38
N VAL A 61 0.68 -14.58 6.16
CA VAL A 61 -0.12 -15.16 7.24
C VAL A 61 0.48 -16.51 7.63
N GLU A 62 1.37 -16.50 8.62
CA GLU A 62 1.88 -17.71 9.25
C GLU A 62 1.09 -18.01 10.54
N PRO A 63 0.39 -19.14 10.63
CA PRO A 63 -0.29 -19.52 11.86
C PRO A 63 0.74 -19.89 12.92
N MET A 64 0.58 -19.33 14.12
CA MET A 64 1.40 -19.72 15.27
C MET A 64 1.25 -21.22 15.56
N SER A 65 2.39 -21.92 15.69
CA SER A 65 2.41 -23.35 15.99
C SER A 65 1.71 -23.64 17.34
N PRO A 66 1.09 -24.81 17.51
CA PRO A 66 0.47 -25.19 18.77
C PRO A 66 1.43 -25.13 19.96
N GLU A 67 2.69 -25.55 19.76
CA GLU A 67 3.72 -25.56 20.81
C GLU A 67 4.06 -24.15 21.27
N LEU A 68 4.15 -23.20 20.33
CA LEU A 68 4.41 -21.80 20.66
C LEU A 68 3.22 -21.16 21.39
N LYS A 69 1.98 -21.51 21.02
CA LYS A 69 0.77 -21.08 21.75
C LYS A 69 0.78 -21.57 23.20
N THR A 70 1.13 -22.84 23.42
CA THR A 70 1.22 -23.42 24.77
C THR A 70 2.28 -22.72 25.61
N LYS A 71 3.50 -22.53 25.07
CA LYS A 71 4.57 -21.81 25.78
C LYS A 71 4.18 -20.38 26.14
N LEU A 72 3.50 -19.67 25.22
CA LEU A 72 3.01 -18.32 25.50
C LEU A 72 1.96 -18.30 26.61
N ALA A 73 1.06 -19.29 26.66
CA ALA A 73 0.07 -19.41 27.72
C ALA A 73 0.72 -19.63 29.10
N GLU A 74 1.76 -20.46 29.17
CA GLU A 74 2.54 -20.71 30.40
C GLU A 74 3.26 -19.46 30.92
N LEU A 75 3.69 -18.57 30.01
CA LEU A 75 4.39 -17.32 30.35
C LEU A 75 3.44 -16.17 30.74
N ARG A 76 2.12 -16.31 30.61
CA ARG A 76 1.18 -15.26 31.00
C ARG A 76 1.08 -15.16 32.52
N THR A 77 1.69 -14.13 33.10
CA THR A 77 1.43 -13.71 34.47
C THR A 77 -0.03 -13.26 34.58
N PRO A 78 -0.79 -13.64 35.63
CA PRO A 78 -2.13 -13.11 35.82
C PRO A 78 -2.06 -11.58 35.91
N LEU A 79 -2.94 -10.91 35.17
CA LEU A 79 -3.18 -9.48 35.34
C LEU A 79 -3.78 -9.31 36.74
N ILE A 80 -3.02 -8.67 37.63
CA ILE A 80 -3.42 -8.31 38.99
C ILE A 80 -4.48 -7.20 38.91
#